data_AF-A0A1B8ULD0-F1
#
_entry.id   AF-A0A1B8ULD0-F1
#
_cell.length_a   1.000
_cell.length_b   1.000
_cell.length_c   1.000
_cell.angle_alpha   90.00
_cell.angle_beta   90.00
_cell.angle_gamma   90.00
#
_symmetry.space_group_name_H-M   'P 1'
#
loop_
_entity.id
_entity.type
_entity.pdbx_description
1 polymer ?
#
loop_
_entity_poly.entity_id
_entity_poly.type
_entity_poly.pdbx_seq_one_letter_code
_entity_poly.pdbx_strand_id
1 'polypeptide(L)'
;MKKYLLPVLLSIFLVLSFSSSVYASNIGQASSNPENGWKRFLYDEFNITYEGQWAVCEVSRCTKNVWQTGGAKMKFNFVGEQFRFISYYFSTGSNDIDVYIDGVKTDNFSLYGNNDSTSRITYESPTLASKEHSVEIVNNTKEYLYIVALDLPDGSTLQPFDPKTPEPKPEPKPKPKPEPEPEQGERAILVVAMTTGLEKEFDLSLGEVTAFINWYENKQAGSGTASYAINKHNNNKGPFSNRKDYVIFDKILTFEVNEYSIK
;
A
#
# COMPACT_ATOMS: atom_id res chain seq x y z
N MET A 1 64.02 8.67 -30.19
CA MET A 1 62.87 7.79 -30.45
C MET A 1 62.93 6.58 -29.52
N LYS A 2 62.24 6.63 -28.37
CA LYS A 2 61.95 5.46 -27.54
C LYS A 2 60.50 5.60 -27.05
N LYS A 3 59.72 4.58 -27.36
CA LYS A 3 58.25 4.54 -27.33
C LYS A 3 57.74 4.42 -25.89
N TYR A 4 56.71 5.18 -25.54
CA TYR A 4 55.94 5.00 -24.31
C TYR A 4 55.02 3.79 -24.46
N LEU A 5 55.11 2.82 -23.55
CA LEU A 5 54.12 1.75 -23.40
C LEU A 5 53.06 2.24 -22.41
N LEU A 6 51.83 2.39 -22.88
CA LEU A 6 50.66 2.63 -22.03
C LEU A 6 50.15 1.26 -21.51
N PRO A 7 49.97 1.04 -20.20
CA PRO A 7 49.28 -0.15 -19.73
C PRO A 7 47.77 0.04 -19.89
N VAL A 8 47.13 -0.83 -20.67
CA VAL A 8 45.67 -0.94 -20.75
C VAL A 8 45.21 -1.73 -19.52
N LEU A 9 44.57 -1.05 -18.56
CA LEU A 9 43.83 -1.71 -17.49
C LEU A 9 42.49 -2.18 -18.05
N LEU A 10 42.36 -3.50 -18.18
CA LEU A 10 41.13 -4.20 -18.56
C LEU A 10 40.24 -4.31 -17.32
N SER A 11 39.36 -3.34 -17.11
CA SER A 11 38.32 -3.39 -16.07
C SER A 11 37.15 -4.25 -16.54
N ILE A 12 37.12 -5.50 -16.07
CA ILE A 12 35.98 -6.40 -16.19
C ILE A 12 34.87 -5.88 -15.26
N PHE A 13 33.89 -5.18 -15.82
CA PHE A 13 32.64 -4.85 -15.12
C PHE A 13 31.76 -6.12 -15.12
N LEU A 14 31.76 -6.85 -14.01
CA LEU A 14 30.81 -7.93 -13.76
C LEU A 14 29.47 -7.29 -13.36
N VAL A 15 28.58 -7.08 -14.32
CA VAL A 15 27.21 -6.65 -14.07
C VAL A 15 26.46 -7.85 -13.49
N LEU A 16 26.34 -7.89 -12.16
CA LEU A 16 25.37 -8.74 -11.48
C LEU A 16 23.98 -8.14 -11.73
N SER A 17 23.32 -8.60 -12.78
CA SER A 17 21.90 -8.37 -12.99
C SER A 17 21.13 -9.16 -11.92
N PHE A 18 20.80 -8.49 -10.81
CA PHE A 18 19.72 -8.95 -9.94
C PHE A 18 18.40 -8.69 -10.67
N SER A 19 17.88 -9.72 -11.33
CA SER A 19 16.47 -9.75 -11.71
C SER A 19 15.65 -9.94 -10.43
N SER A 20 15.26 -8.85 -9.77
CA SER A 20 14.13 -8.88 -8.85
C SER A 20 12.89 -9.18 -9.69
N SER A 21 12.41 -10.41 -9.58
CA SER A 21 11.11 -10.80 -10.11
C SER A 21 10.05 -9.93 -9.44
N VAL A 22 9.50 -9.00 -10.22
CA VAL A 22 8.29 -8.25 -9.88
C VAL A 22 7.17 -9.27 -9.77
N TYR A 23 6.72 -9.58 -8.55
CA TYR A 23 5.52 -10.39 -8.34
C TYR A 23 4.32 -9.49 -8.65
N ALA A 24 3.85 -9.54 -9.90
CA ALA A 24 2.52 -9.04 -10.23
C ALA A 24 1.50 -9.93 -9.50
N SER A 25 0.68 -9.34 -8.64
CA SER A 25 -0.43 -10.04 -7.98
C SER A 25 -1.49 -10.41 -9.00
N ASN A 26 -1.75 -11.70 -9.20
CA ASN A 26 -2.78 -12.18 -10.10
C ASN A 26 -4.09 -12.36 -9.33
N ILE A 27 -4.84 -11.26 -9.16
CA ILE A 27 -6.22 -11.34 -8.62
C ILE A 27 -7.01 -12.41 -9.38
N GLY A 28 -7.69 -13.28 -8.65
CA GLY A 28 -8.49 -14.34 -9.22
C GLY A 28 -7.75 -15.65 -9.49
N GLN A 29 -6.42 -15.72 -9.33
CA GLN A 29 -5.65 -16.96 -9.47
C GLN A 29 -5.83 -17.88 -8.25
N ALA A 30 -5.94 -19.18 -8.50
CA ALA A 30 -5.97 -20.21 -7.46
C ALA A 30 -4.77 -20.09 -6.50
N SER A 31 -5.04 -20.06 -5.20
CA SER A 31 -4.04 -19.93 -4.14
C SER A 31 -4.37 -20.83 -2.95
N SER A 32 -3.68 -21.96 -2.87
CA SER A 32 -3.73 -22.86 -1.70
C SER A 32 -2.80 -22.40 -0.57
N ASN A 33 -1.65 -21.80 -0.92
CA ASN A 33 -0.66 -21.24 -0.01
C ASN A 33 -0.42 -19.75 -0.33
N PRO A 34 -0.01 -18.93 0.67
CA PRO A 34 0.38 -17.56 0.39
C PRO A 34 1.58 -17.51 -0.55
N GLU A 35 1.66 -16.45 -1.35
CA GLU A 35 2.83 -16.17 -2.20
C GLU A 35 4.06 -15.88 -1.34
N ASN A 36 5.27 -16.02 -1.91
CA ASN A 36 6.49 -15.71 -1.18
C ASN A 36 6.50 -14.23 -0.72
N GLY A 37 6.83 -13.98 0.54
CA GLY A 37 6.73 -12.65 1.14
C GLY A 37 5.35 -12.35 1.77
N TRP A 38 4.44 -13.33 1.80
CA TRP A 38 3.13 -13.22 2.40
C TRP A 38 2.90 -14.30 3.46
N LYS A 39 2.24 -13.90 4.54
CA LYS A 39 1.78 -14.78 5.61
C LYS A 39 0.26 -14.88 5.59
N ARG A 40 -0.25 -16.12 5.54
CA ARG A 40 -1.68 -16.44 5.59
C ARG A 40 -2.18 -16.59 7.02
N PHE A 41 -3.32 -15.99 7.30
CA PHE A 41 -4.09 -16.08 8.54
C PHE A 41 -5.47 -16.63 8.20
N LEU A 42 -5.78 -17.84 8.66
CA LEU A 42 -7.06 -18.48 8.34
C LEU A 42 -8.20 -17.88 9.17
N TYR A 43 -9.44 -18.07 8.71
CA TYR A 43 -10.63 -17.48 9.34
C TYR A 43 -10.78 -17.81 10.84
N ASP A 44 -10.14 -18.90 11.30
CA ASP A 44 -10.14 -19.44 12.66
C ASP A 44 -8.85 -19.16 13.46
N GLU A 45 -7.84 -18.52 12.85
CA GLU A 45 -6.51 -18.35 13.45
C GLU A 45 -6.33 -17.03 14.23
N PHE A 46 -7.41 -16.28 14.47
CA PHE A 46 -7.36 -15.06 15.29
C PHE A 46 -8.77 -14.57 15.71
N ASN A 47 -8.86 -13.68 16.71
CA ASN A 47 -10.10 -12.99 17.13
C ASN A 47 -10.53 -11.92 16.11
N ILE A 48 -10.77 -12.32 14.86
CA ILE A 48 -11.49 -11.51 13.87
C ILE A 48 -12.90 -11.25 14.44
N THR A 49 -13.34 -9.99 14.38
CA THR A 49 -14.67 -9.63 14.87
C THR A 49 -15.69 -9.80 13.74
N TYR A 50 -16.73 -10.57 14.01
CA TYR A 50 -17.82 -10.80 13.08
C TYR A 50 -19.10 -10.16 13.64
N GLU A 51 -19.70 -9.25 12.88
CA GLU A 51 -21.00 -8.66 13.19
C GLU A 51 -22.07 -9.22 12.25
N GLY A 52 -23.25 -9.54 12.79
CA GLY A 52 -24.30 -10.27 12.09
C GLY A 52 -24.36 -11.73 12.51
N GLN A 53 -25.03 -12.57 11.71
CA GLN A 53 -25.16 -14.00 11.97
C GLN A 53 -24.17 -14.76 11.08
N TRP A 54 -23.32 -15.58 11.68
CA TRP A 54 -22.23 -16.27 11.00
C TRP A 54 -22.23 -17.76 11.32
N ALA A 55 -21.77 -18.57 10.37
CA ALA A 55 -21.62 -20.00 10.50
C ALA A 55 -20.32 -20.47 9.83
N VAL A 56 -19.67 -21.46 10.44
CA VAL A 56 -18.55 -22.17 9.83
C VAL A 56 -19.08 -23.00 8.66
N CYS A 57 -18.36 -23.01 7.56
CA CYS A 57 -18.68 -23.84 6.41
C CYS A 57 -18.53 -25.33 6.75
N GLU A 58 -19.48 -26.16 6.34
CA GLU A 58 -19.51 -27.58 6.75
C GLU A 58 -18.41 -28.44 6.12
N VAL A 59 -17.99 -28.11 4.89
CA VAL A 59 -17.09 -28.97 4.08
C VAL A 59 -15.80 -28.25 3.68
N SER A 60 -15.82 -26.91 3.63
CA SER A 60 -14.67 -26.08 3.25
C SER A 60 -14.12 -25.34 4.45
N ARG A 61 -12.81 -25.08 4.48
CA ARG A 61 -12.16 -24.27 5.53
C ARG A 61 -12.51 -22.78 5.36
N CYS A 62 -13.74 -22.40 5.71
CA CYS A 62 -14.21 -21.02 5.73
C CYS A 62 -15.26 -20.73 6.82
N THR A 63 -15.53 -19.44 7.02
CA THR A 63 -16.75 -18.94 7.66
C THR A 63 -17.56 -18.12 6.66
N LYS A 64 -18.87 -18.01 6.89
CA LYS A 64 -19.80 -17.21 6.06
C LYS A 64 -20.94 -16.64 6.89
N ASN A 65 -21.57 -15.57 6.42
CA ASN A 65 -22.83 -15.14 7.02
C ASN A 65 -23.94 -16.17 6.79
N VAL A 66 -24.96 -16.14 7.64
CA VAL A 66 -26.17 -16.96 7.45
C VAL A 66 -26.91 -16.49 6.20
N TRP A 67 -27.56 -17.43 5.51
CA TRP A 67 -28.29 -17.13 4.27
C TRP A 67 -29.35 -16.07 4.49
N GLN A 68 -29.47 -15.13 3.55
CA GLN A 68 -30.47 -14.06 3.56
C GLN A 68 -30.36 -13.05 4.71
N THR A 69 -29.20 -12.99 5.39
CA THR A 69 -28.91 -11.96 6.40
C THR A 69 -27.86 -10.98 5.86
N GLY A 70 -28.31 -9.91 5.20
CA GLY A 70 -27.43 -8.86 4.71
C GLY A 70 -26.98 -7.89 5.80
N GLY A 71 -25.96 -7.08 5.50
CA GLY A 71 -25.33 -6.16 6.46
C GLY A 71 -24.33 -6.83 7.40
N ALA A 72 -23.99 -8.09 7.15
CA ALA A 72 -22.96 -8.81 7.92
C ALA A 72 -21.58 -8.17 7.67
N LYS A 73 -20.76 -8.11 8.72
CA LYS A 73 -19.43 -7.48 8.66
C LYS A 73 -18.35 -8.39 9.23
N MET A 74 -17.18 -8.35 8.61
CA MET A 74 -15.93 -8.86 9.15
C MET A 74 -15.04 -7.65 9.47
N LYS A 75 -14.45 -7.63 10.66
CA LYS A 75 -13.62 -6.50 11.12
C LYS A 75 -12.34 -6.99 11.76
N PHE A 76 -11.25 -6.29 11.47
CA PHE A 76 -9.93 -6.58 12.02
C PHE A 76 -9.04 -5.34 11.93
N ASN A 77 -7.95 -5.35 12.69
CA ASN A 77 -6.87 -4.40 12.51
C ASN A 77 -5.64 -5.15 11.99
N PHE A 78 -4.76 -4.45 11.29
CA PHE A 78 -3.43 -4.97 11.00
C PHE A 78 -2.37 -3.87 11.11
N VAL A 79 -1.15 -4.26 11.47
CA VAL A 79 0.03 -3.39 11.37
C VAL A 79 0.84 -3.85 10.17
N GLY A 80 0.93 -3.00 9.16
CA GLY A 80 1.62 -3.30 7.90
C GLY A 80 1.23 -2.33 6.80
N GLU A 81 1.54 -2.71 5.55
CA GLU A 81 1.37 -1.84 4.38
C GLU A 81 0.31 -2.34 3.40
N GLN A 82 -0.20 -3.57 3.58
CA GLN A 82 -1.17 -4.16 2.66
C GLN A 82 -1.89 -5.36 3.29
N PHE A 83 -3.06 -5.72 2.77
CA PHE A 83 -3.68 -7.01 3.02
C PHE A 83 -4.35 -7.57 1.76
N ARG A 84 -4.49 -8.89 1.71
CA ARG A 84 -5.27 -9.61 0.70
C ARG A 84 -6.37 -10.41 1.36
N PHE A 85 -7.52 -10.48 0.70
CA PHE A 85 -8.68 -11.24 1.14
C PHE A 85 -8.83 -12.50 0.27
N ILE A 86 -8.76 -13.65 0.92
CA ILE A 86 -8.80 -14.96 0.29
C ILE A 86 -10.20 -15.54 0.43
N SER A 87 -10.79 -15.87 -0.72
CA SER A 87 -12.12 -16.47 -0.82
C SER A 87 -12.24 -17.25 -2.12
N TYR A 88 -13.45 -17.63 -2.52
CA TYR A 88 -13.75 -18.29 -3.78
C TYR A 88 -15.01 -17.68 -4.40
N TYR A 89 -15.15 -17.83 -5.71
CA TYR A 89 -16.37 -17.41 -6.40
C TYR A 89 -17.48 -18.46 -6.22
N PHE A 90 -18.72 -18.00 -6.06
CA PHE A 90 -19.88 -18.87 -6.01
C PHE A 90 -21.10 -18.15 -6.59
N SER A 91 -22.05 -18.89 -7.16
CA SER A 91 -23.28 -18.30 -7.72
C SER A 91 -24.19 -17.68 -6.65
N THR A 92 -23.93 -18.00 -5.39
CA THR A 92 -24.59 -17.46 -4.19
C THR A 92 -23.64 -16.58 -3.37
N GLY A 93 -22.47 -16.25 -3.93
CA GLY A 93 -21.56 -15.27 -3.34
C GLY A 93 -22.11 -13.85 -3.51
N SER A 94 -21.88 -13.01 -2.52
CA SER A 94 -22.25 -11.60 -2.58
C SER A 94 -21.59 -10.91 -3.77
N ASN A 95 -22.35 -10.09 -4.48
CA ASN A 95 -21.87 -9.27 -5.59
C ASN A 95 -21.65 -7.80 -5.23
N ASP A 96 -21.79 -7.43 -3.95
CA ASP A 96 -21.61 -6.07 -3.45
C ASP A 96 -21.04 -6.13 -2.02
N ILE A 97 -19.70 -6.05 -1.95
CA ILE A 97 -18.93 -6.12 -0.70
C ILE A 97 -18.06 -4.88 -0.62
N ASP A 98 -18.36 -4.01 0.34
CA ASP A 98 -17.57 -2.81 0.58
C ASP A 98 -16.37 -3.08 1.48
N VAL A 99 -15.25 -2.42 1.16
CA VAL A 99 -14.05 -2.38 2.00
C VAL A 99 -13.88 -0.97 2.56
N TYR A 100 -13.84 -0.86 3.87
CA TYR A 100 -13.48 0.36 4.59
C TYR A 100 -12.12 0.16 5.24
N ILE A 101 -11.22 1.13 5.06
CA ILE A 101 -9.91 1.19 5.71
C ILE A 101 -9.82 2.51 6.45
N ASP A 102 -9.47 2.47 7.73
CA ASP A 102 -9.44 3.64 8.63
C ASP A 102 -10.77 4.42 8.62
N GLY A 103 -11.89 3.69 8.53
CA GLY A 103 -13.25 4.25 8.48
C GLY A 103 -13.66 4.84 7.12
N VAL A 104 -12.79 4.83 6.11
CA VAL A 104 -13.07 5.38 4.78
C VAL A 104 -13.33 4.24 3.79
N LYS A 105 -14.46 4.31 3.06
CA LYS A 105 -14.74 3.37 1.97
C LYS A 105 -13.65 3.48 0.91
N THR A 106 -12.89 2.41 0.74
CA THR A 106 -11.71 2.35 -0.13
C THR A 106 -12.03 1.65 -1.44
N ASP A 107 -12.83 0.58 -1.40
CA ASP A 107 -13.13 -0.22 -2.58
C ASP A 107 -14.44 -1.00 -2.44
N ASN A 108 -14.85 -1.69 -3.50
CA ASN A 108 -15.94 -2.63 -3.56
C ASN A 108 -15.56 -3.84 -4.44
N PHE A 109 -15.89 -5.06 -3.99
CA PHE A 109 -15.62 -6.27 -4.76
C PHE A 109 -16.79 -7.26 -4.70
N SER A 110 -16.67 -8.31 -5.51
CA SER A 110 -17.69 -9.35 -5.69
C SER A 110 -17.08 -10.74 -5.51
N LEU A 111 -17.84 -11.63 -4.88
CA LEU A 111 -17.64 -13.08 -4.83
C LEU A 111 -18.63 -13.83 -5.73
N TYR A 112 -19.50 -13.13 -6.45
CA TYR A 112 -20.41 -13.75 -7.40
C TYR A 112 -19.66 -14.27 -8.63
N GLY A 113 -19.82 -15.55 -8.93
CA GLY A 113 -19.25 -16.17 -10.11
C GLY A 113 -19.47 -17.68 -10.16
N ASN A 114 -18.85 -18.35 -11.12
CA ASN A 114 -18.94 -19.82 -11.22
C ASN A 114 -18.16 -20.47 -10.08
N ASN A 115 -18.82 -21.40 -9.38
CA ASN A 115 -18.18 -22.17 -8.33
C ASN A 115 -17.26 -23.24 -8.93
N ASP A 116 -15.96 -23.10 -8.70
CA ASP A 116 -14.95 -24.15 -8.90
C ASP A 116 -14.28 -24.57 -7.59
N SER A 117 -14.84 -24.11 -6.46
CA SER A 117 -14.39 -24.38 -5.08
C SER A 117 -12.92 -24.06 -4.84
N THR A 118 -12.35 -23.17 -5.65
CA THR A 118 -10.93 -22.83 -5.64
C THR A 118 -10.70 -21.51 -4.91
N SER A 119 -10.05 -21.59 -3.75
CA SER A 119 -9.58 -20.42 -3.00
C SER A 119 -8.61 -19.59 -3.84
N ARG A 120 -8.75 -18.27 -3.79
CA ARG A 120 -7.98 -17.31 -4.58
C ARG A 120 -7.91 -15.97 -3.86
N ILE A 121 -6.97 -15.12 -4.28
CA ILE A 121 -6.97 -13.71 -3.90
C ILE A 121 -8.15 -13.03 -4.59
N THR A 122 -9.19 -12.73 -3.83
CA THR A 122 -10.43 -12.11 -4.34
C THR A 122 -10.45 -10.60 -4.19
N TYR A 123 -9.62 -10.07 -3.28
CA TYR A 123 -9.37 -8.65 -3.14
C TYR A 123 -7.95 -8.43 -2.62
N GLU A 124 -7.32 -7.36 -3.05
CA GLU A 124 -6.03 -6.87 -2.57
C GLU A 124 -6.18 -5.39 -2.25
N SER A 125 -5.80 -4.99 -1.05
CA SER A 125 -5.85 -3.58 -0.67
C SER A 125 -4.87 -2.76 -1.50
N PRO A 126 -5.09 -1.44 -1.65
CA PRO A 126 -4.01 -0.57 -2.07
C PRO A 126 -2.81 -0.71 -1.11
N THR A 127 -1.63 -0.31 -1.57
CA THR A 127 -0.48 -0.10 -0.68
C THR A 127 -0.75 1.09 0.24
N LEU A 128 -0.48 0.91 1.51
CA LEU A 128 -0.76 1.83 2.61
C LEU A 128 0.53 2.20 3.33
N ALA A 129 0.45 3.17 4.24
CA ALA A 129 1.57 3.49 5.11
C ALA A 129 1.81 2.37 6.12
N SER A 130 3.07 2.08 6.45
CA SER A 130 3.40 1.08 7.48
C SER A 130 3.01 1.56 8.89
N LYS A 131 1.76 1.30 9.26
CA LYS A 131 1.19 1.63 10.56
C LYS A 131 0.06 0.66 10.87
N GLU A 132 -0.60 0.88 12.00
CA GLU A 132 -1.86 0.20 12.28
C GLU A 132 -2.99 0.80 11.43
N HIS A 133 -3.78 -0.10 10.85
CA HIS A 133 -4.98 0.20 10.06
C HIS A 133 -6.16 -0.60 10.60
N SER A 134 -7.33 0.05 10.65
CA SER A 134 -8.59 -0.64 10.91
C SER A 134 -9.27 -1.00 9.59
N VAL A 135 -9.85 -2.19 9.51
CA VAL A 135 -10.53 -2.69 8.31
C VAL A 135 -11.93 -3.18 8.67
N GLU A 136 -12.91 -2.74 7.88
CA GLU A 136 -14.26 -3.31 7.87
C GLU A 136 -14.62 -3.80 6.47
N ILE A 137 -14.97 -5.07 6.36
CA ILE A 137 -15.52 -5.68 5.14
C ILE A 137 -17.02 -5.86 5.35
N VAL A 138 -17.84 -5.24 4.50
CA VAL A 138 -19.30 -5.15 4.67
C VAL A 138 -20.00 -5.84 3.50
N ASN A 139 -20.78 -6.88 3.80
CA ASN A 139 -21.67 -7.50 2.81
C ASN A 139 -22.98 -6.71 2.72
N ASN A 140 -23.19 -6.02 1.60
CA ASN A 140 -24.39 -5.19 1.36
C ASN A 140 -25.59 -6.01 0.86
N THR A 141 -25.40 -7.31 0.65
CA THR A 141 -26.36 -8.21 -0.02
C THR A 141 -26.90 -9.28 0.92
N LYS A 142 -27.91 -10.04 0.48
CA LYS A 142 -28.49 -11.16 1.25
C LYS A 142 -27.75 -12.49 1.01
N GLU A 143 -26.86 -12.48 0.03
CA GLU A 143 -26.02 -13.58 -0.41
C GLU A 143 -24.84 -13.80 0.55
N TYR A 144 -24.02 -14.81 0.28
CA TYR A 144 -22.93 -15.21 1.16
C TYR A 144 -21.65 -14.39 0.95
N LEU A 145 -21.10 -13.86 2.03
CA LEU A 145 -19.70 -13.45 2.15
C LEU A 145 -18.91 -14.64 2.68
N TYR A 146 -18.25 -15.37 1.79
CA TYR A 146 -17.36 -16.46 2.16
C TYR A 146 -15.99 -15.91 2.55
N ILE A 147 -15.44 -16.35 3.68
CA ILE A 147 -14.15 -15.91 4.20
C ILE A 147 -13.30 -17.16 4.44
N VAL A 148 -12.22 -17.30 3.67
CA VAL A 148 -11.25 -18.40 3.86
C VAL A 148 -10.09 -17.92 4.72
N ALA A 149 -9.44 -16.83 4.32
CA ALA A 149 -8.24 -16.32 4.98
C ALA A 149 -7.96 -14.85 4.64
N LEU A 150 -6.99 -14.28 5.33
CA LEU A 150 -6.30 -13.05 4.98
C LEU A 150 -4.83 -13.36 4.70
N ASP A 151 -4.22 -12.70 3.73
CA ASP A 151 -2.76 -12.64 3.63
C ASP A 151 -2.27 -11.25 3.99
N LEU A 152 -1.21 -11.17 4.78
CA LEU A 152 -0.47 -9.93 5.07
C LEU A 152 0.98 -10.08 4.61
N PRO A 153 1.69 -9.00 4.24
CA PRO A 153 3.12 -9.06 3.98
C PRO A 153 3.89 -9.63 5.17
N ASP A 154 4.96 -10.38 4.91
CA ASP A 154 5.81 -10.95 5.95
C ASP A 154 6.35 -9.87 6.89
N GLY A 155 6.23 -10.09 8.20
CA GLY A 155 6.55 -9.11 9.23
C GLY A 155 5.37 -8.23 9.68
N SER A 156 4.25 -8.24 8.94
CA SER A 156 3.00 -7.61 9.37
C SER A 156 2.33 -8.43 10.48
N THR A 157 1.44 -7.78 11.25
CA THR A 157 0.68 -8.45 12.32
C THR A 157 -0.81 -8.20 12.19
N LEU A 158 -1.61 -9.24 12.43
CA LEU A 158 -3.06 -9.16 12.55
C LEU A 158 -3.43 -8.91 14.02
N GLN A 159 -4.41 -8.04 14.26
CA GLN A 159 -4.83 -7.60 15.59
C GLN A 159 -6.36 -7.55 15.72
N PRO A 160 -6.92 -7.62 16.96
CA PRO A 160 -8.36 -7.58 17.14
C PRO A 160 -8.87 -6.22 16.69
N PHE A 161 -10.11 -6.17 16.21
CA PHE A 161 -10.68 -4.91 15.77
C PHE A 161 -10.76 -3.91 16.93
N ASP A 162 -10.10 -2.76 16.77
CA ASP A 162 -10.30 -1.59 17.60
C ASP A 162 -10.65 -0.41 16.66
N PRO A 163 -11.89 0.11 16.69
CA PRO A 163 -12.26 1.26 15.86
C PRO A 163 -11.51 2.54 16.26
N LYS A 164 -10.77 2.55 17.37
CA LYS A 164 -9.95 3.69 17.84
C LYS A 164 -8.55 3.75 17.23
N THR A 165 -8.24 2.93 16.23
CA THR A 165 -7.03 3.12 15.41
C THR A 165 -7.10 4.51 14.75
N PRO A 166 -6.11 5.38 14.95
CA PRO A 166 -6.42 6.71 15.45
C PRO A 166 -6.52 7.79 14.35
N GLU A 167 -7.45 8.74 14.50
CA GLU A 167 -7.06 10.14 14.24
C GLU A 167 -5.82 10.41 15.09
N PRO A 168 -4.72 10.96 14.57
CA PRO A 168 -3.52 11.19 15.36
C PRO A 168 -3.88 12.05 16.58
N LYS A 169 -3.95 11.44 17.77
CA LYS A 169 -4.00 12.18 19.02
C LYS A 169 -2.69 12.99 19.08
N PRO A 170 -2.72 14.29 19.40
CA PRO A 170 -1.50 15.08 19.45
C PRO A 170 -0.56 14.43 20.45
N GLU A 171 0.62 14.02 19.98
CA GLU A 171 1.70 13.60 20.85
C GLU A 171 1.90 14.67 21.94
N PRO A 172 2.16 14.30 23.20
CA PRO A 172 2.67 15.27 24.14
C PRO A 172 3.91 15.87 23.51
N LYS A 173 3.94 17.21 23.34
CA LYS A 173 5.08 17.94 22.78
C LYS A 173 6.36 17.30 23.29
N PRO A 174 7.21 16.72 22.42
CA PRO A 174 8.55 16.38 22.83
C PRO A 174 9.14 17.67 23.39
N LYS A 175 9.67 17.64 24.62
CA LYS A 175 10.70 18.63 24.97
C LYS A 175 11.70 18.63 23.81
N PRO A 176 12.26 19.79 23.41
CA PRO A 176 13.16 19.84 22.27
C PRO A 176 14.28 18.82 22.52
N LYS A 177 14.20 17.69 21.83
CA LYS A 177 15.34 16.83 21.59
C LYS A 177 16.10 17.57 20.49
N PRO A 178 17.43 17.66 20.56
CA PRO A 178 18.20 18.34 19.53
C PRO A 178 17.74 17.80 18.18
N GLU A 179 17.32 18.72 17.32
CA GLU A 179 17.12 18.46 15.89
C GLU A 179 18.29 17.59 15.44
N PRO A 180 18.07 16.43 14.78
CA PRO A 180 19.17 15.80 14.09
C PRO A 180 19.71 16.88 13.15
N GLU A 181 20.94 17.28 13.43
CA GLU A 181 21.73 18.16 12.60
C GLU A 181 21.47 17.76 11.14
N PRO A 182 21.12 18.71 10.25
CA PRO A 182 20.83 18.37 8.87
C PRO A 182 21.96 17.47 8.38
N GLU A 183 21.63 16.28 7.89
CA GLU A 183 22.62 15.42 7.25
C GLU A 183 23.27 16.27 6.16
N GLN A 184 24.49 16.72 6.46
CA GLN A 184 25.24 17.62 5.64
C GLN A 184 25.82 16.78 4.51
N GLY A 185 25.03 16.64 3.46
CA GLY A 185 25.45 15.95 2.25
C GLY A 185 24.24 15.43 1.48
N GLU A 186 23.97 16.04 0.33
CA GLU A 186 23.05 15.56 -0.73
C GLU A 186 21.57 15.99 -0.61
N ARG A 187 21.25 17.12 -1.25
CA ARG A 187 19.90 17.64 -1.48
C ARG A 187 19.63 17.74 -2.98
N ALA A 188 18.38 17.93 -3.37
CA ALA A 188 18.02 18.15 -4.76
C ALA A 188 16.87 19.14 -4.90
N ILE A 189 16.92 19.93 -5.97
CA ILE A 189 15.79 20.74 -6.42
C ILE A 189 14.95 19.89 -7.37
N LEU A 190 13.71 19.59 -6.98
CA LEU A 190 12.70 18.96 -7.82
C LEU A 190 11.83 20.06 -8.46
N VAL A 191 11.86 20.17 -9.79
CA VAL A 191 10.97 21.04 -10.56
C VAL A 191 9.91 20.17 -11.21
N VAL A 192 8.62 20.47 -10.98
CA VAL A 192 7.49 19.79 -11.60
C VAL A 192 6.78 20.74 -12.54
N ALA A 193 6.81 20.46 -13.84
CA ALA A 193 6.07 21.18 -14.85
C ALA A 193 4.72 20.51 -15.08
N MET A 194 3.64 21.26 -14.88
CA MET A 194 2.28 20.80 -15.08
C MET A 194 1.86 20.94 -16.56
N THR A 195 0.87 20.15 -16.98
CA THR A 195 0.23 20.25 -18.31
C THR A 195 -0.36 21.62 -18.63
N THR A 196 -0.59 22.45 -17.60
CA THR A 196 -1.03 23.84 -17.76
C THR A 196 0.12 24.82 -18.07
N GLY A 197 1.37 24.37 -18.05
CA GLY A 197 2.56 25.20 -18.11
C GLY A 197 2.97 25.84 -16.78
N LEU A 198 2.27 25.51 -15.67
CA LEU A 198 2.68 25.95 -14.32
C LEU A 198 3.85 25.09 -13.84
N GLU A 199 4.95 25.74 -13.46
CA GLU A 199 6.08 25.09 -12.80
C GLU A 199 6.02 25.26 -11.28
N LYS A 200 6.43 24.21 -10.56
CA LYS A 200 6.61 24.23 -9.11
C LYS A 200 7.97 23.69 -8.74
N GLU A 201 8.67 24.40 -7.87
CA GLU A 201 10.01 24.05 -7.42
C GLU A 201 10.01 23.65 -5.94
N PHE A 202 10.76 22.59 -5.60
CA PHE A 202 10.87 22.05 -4.25
C PHE A 202 12.33 21.73 -3.93
N ASP A 203 12.81 22.21 -2.79
CA ASP A 203 14.10 21.83 -2.22
C ASP A 203 13.89 20.64 -1.26
N LEU A 204 14.38 19.47 -1.64
CA LEU A 204 14.11 18.19 -1.00
C LEU A 204 15.41 17.44 -0.67
N SER A 205 15.32 16.52 0.29
CA SER A 205 16.36 15.50 0.45
C SER A 205 16.33 14.48 -0.70
N LEU A 206 17.44 13.79 -0.98
CA LEU A 206 17.44 12.72 -1.99
C LEU A 206 16.43 11.61 -1.68
N GLY A 207 16.19 11.29 -0.40
CA GLY A 207 15.18 10.32 0.00
C GLY A 207 13.76 10.74 -0.40
N GLU A 208 13.42 12.03 -0.26
CA GLU A 208 12.13 12.56 -0.67
C GLU A 208 11.98 12.64 -2.20
N VAL A 209 13.05 12.99 -2.92
CA VAL A 209 13.05 12.95 -4.39
C VAL A 209 12.85 11.51 -4.88
N THR A 210 13.57 10.55 -4.29
CA THR A 210 13.43 9.12 -4.62
C THR A 210 11.99 8.66 -4.37
N ALA A 211 11.38 9.07 -3.26
CA ALA A 211 9.99 8.74 -2.96
C ALA A 211 9.01 9.34 -3.98
N PHE A 212 9.25 10.58 -4.45
CA PHE A 212 8.45 11.19 -5.52
C PHE A 212 8.57 10.43 -6.84
N ILE A 213 9.80 10.10 -7.26
CA ILE A 213 10.05 9.34 -8.51
C ILE A 213 9.38 7.97 -8.44
N ASN A 214 9.55 7.25 -7.34
CA ASN A 214 8.93 5.93 -7.16
C ASN A 214 7.41 5.99 -7.23
N TRP A 215 6.79 7.01 -6.63
CA TRP A 215 5.35 7.23 -6.78
C TRP A 215 4.95 7.46 -8.24
N TYR A 216 5.68 8.33 -8.96
CA TYR A 216 5.38 8.65 -10.35
C TYR A 216 5.48 7.41 -11.25
N GLU A 217 6.57 6.64 -11.14
CA GLU A 217 6.80 5.44 -11.94
C GLU A 217 5.79 4.33 -11.61
N ASN A 218 5.46 4.13 -10.33
CA ASN A 218 4.41 3.19 -9.93
C ASN A 218 3.05 3.60 -10.55
N LYS A 219 2.74 4.90 -10.54
CA LYS A 219 1.52 5.41 -11.15
C LYS A 219 1.49 5.27 -12.66
N GLN A 220 2.61 5.49 -13.32
CA GLN A 220 2.76 5.24 -14.75
C GLN A 220 2.66 3.74 -15.09
N ALA A 221 3.11 2.86 -14.20
CA ALA A 221 2.92 1.41 -14.32
C ALA A 221 1.48 0.94 -14.04
N GLY A 222 0.57 1.86 -13.70
CA GLY A 222 -0.85 1.58 -13.48
C GLY A 222 -1.23 1.29 -12.02
N SER A 223 -0.30 1.41 -11.07
CA SER A 223 -0.53 1.13 -9.64
C SER A 223 -0.41 2.42 -8.79
N GLY A 224 -0.73 2.38 -7.50
CA GLY A 224 -0.55 3.54 -6.63
C GLY A 224 -1.53 4.72 -6.83
N THR A 225 -1.32 5.77 -6.03
CA THR A 225 -2.26 6.89 -5.87
C THR A 225 -2.20 7.87 -7.04
N ALA A 226 -3.33 8.50 -7.39
CA ALA A 226 -3.36 9.55 -8.43
C ALA A 226 -2.70 10.87 -7.99
N SER A 227 -2.33 11.00 -6.71
CA SER A 227 -1.71 12.20 -6.15
C SER A 227 -0.58 11.88 -5.18
N TYR A 228 0.40 12.79 -5.09
CA TYR A 228 1.51 12.74 -4.13
C TYR A 228 1.68 14.06 -3.39
N ALA A 229 1.96 13.97 -2.10
CA ALA A 229 2.07 15.13 -1.22
C ALA A 229 3.54 15.44 -0.95
N ILE A 230 4.03 16.55 -1.50
CA ILE A 230 5.41 17.03 -1.31
C ILE A 230 5.44 17.98 -0.11
N ASN A 231 6.31 17.74 0.86
CA ASN A 231 6.51 18.63 2.00
C ASN A 231 7.23 19.91 1.56
N LYS A 232 6.71 21.09 1.94
CA LYS A 232 7.34 22.38 1.63
C LYS A 232 8.44 22.79 2.61
N HIS A 233 8.71 21.96 3.61
CA HIS A 233 9.75 22.15 4.62
C HIS A 233 9.72 23.56 5.22
N ASN A 234 10.84 24.02 5.76
CA ASN A 234 10.94 25.34 6.36
C ASN A 234 11.05 26.47 5.31
N ASN A 235 11.36 26.18 4.04
CA ASN A 235 11.59 27.21 3.01
C ASN A 235 10.29 27.93 2.57
N ASN A 236 9.12 27.33 2.80
CA ASN A 236 7.84 27.94 2.41
C ASN A 236 6.69 27.59 3.38
N LYS A 237 7.00 27.30 4.65
CA LYS A 237 6.01 26.87 5.64
C LYS A 237 5.05 27.96 6.10
N GLY A 238 5.51 29.21 6.13
CA GLY A 238 4.74 30.33 6.70
C GLY A 238 4.31 30.06 8.17
N PRO A 239 3.14 30.55 8.61
CA PRO A 239 2.65 30.33 9.99
C PRO A 239 2.06 28.93 10.21
N PHE A 240 2.09 28.04 9.21
CA PHE A 240 1.43 26.75 9.28
C PHE A 240 2.31 25.72 10.02
N SER A 241 1.70 24.82 10.80
CA SER A 241 2.42 23.75 11.51
C SER A 241 2.94 22.66 10.57
N ASN A 242 2.32 22.51 9.40
CA ASN A 242 2.73 21.66 8.29
C ASN A 242 2.17 22.24 6.99
N ARG A 243 2.92 22.18 5.89
CA ARG A 243 2.46 22.61 4.57
C ARG A 243 2.93 21.62 3.52
N LYS A 244 1.98 20.99 2.83
CA LYS A 244 2.24 20.07 1.72
C LYS A 244 1.62 20.62 0.44
N ASP A 245 2.31 20.42 -0.68
CA ASP A 245 1.75 20.62 -2.01
C ASP A 245 1.39 19.26 -2.60
N TYR A 246 0.16 19.11 -3.07
CA TYR A 246 -0.28 17.89 -3.74
C TYR A 246 -0.09 18.05 -5.25
N VAL A 247 0.60 17.08 -5.84
CA VAL A 247 0.81 16.95 -7.28
C VAL A 247 -0.10 15.83 -7.78
N ILE A 248 -0.79 16.03 -8.90
CA ILE A 248 -1.69 15.04 -9.51
C ILE A 248 -0.96 14.42 -10.70
N PHE A 249 -0.88 13.09 -10.74
CA PHE A 249 -0.13 12.34 -11.74
C PHE A 249 -0.51 12.73 -13.17
N ASP A 250 -1.81 12.66 -13.51
CA ASP A 250 -2.34 12.99 -14.85
C ASP A 250 -2.18 14.48 -15.23
N LYS A 251 -1.62 15.30 -14.35
CA LYS A 251 -1.36 16.73 -14.58
C LYS A 251 0.11 17.08 -14.67
N ILE A 252 1.01 16.13 -14.46
CA ILE A 252 2.45 16.32 -14.68
C ILE A 252 2.72 16.20 -16.17
N LEU A 253 3.42 17.19 -16.74
CA LEU A 253 3.95 17.14 -18.10
C LEU A 253 5.38 16.57 -18.08
N THR A 254 6.21 17.08 -17.17
CA THR A 254 7.59 16.62 -16.96
C THR A 254 8.06 17.02 -15.56
N PHE A 255 9.17 16.43 -15.11
CA PHE A 255 9.86 16.87 -13.91
C PHE A 255 11.38 16.80 -14.10
N GLU A 256 12.10 17.62 -13.36
CA GLU A 256 13.56 17.74 -13.37
C GLU A 256 14.09 17.60 -11.94
N VAL A 257 15.21 16.90 -11.78
CA VAL A 257 15.90 16.71 -10.50
C VAL A 257 17.31 17.26 -10.61
N ASN A 258 17.60 18.29 -9.82
CA ASN A 258 18.90 18.95 -9.77
C ASN A 258 19.57 18.71 -8.42
N GLU A 259 20.42 17.69 -8.35
CA GLU A 259 21.17 17.36 -7.13
C GLU A 259 22.26 18.39 -6.84
N TYR A 260 22.44 18.72 -5.55
CA TYR A 260 23.48 19.62 -5.08
C TYR A 260 23.94 19.27 -3.67
N SER A 261 25.16 19.69 -3.35
CA SER A 261 25.75 19.55 -2.02
C SER A 261 25.85 20.93 -1.36
N ILE A 262 25.53 20.98 -0.07
CA ILE A 262 25.78 22.19 0.74
C ILE A 262 27.27 22.17 1.08
N LYS A 263 28.02 23.17 0.60
CA LYS A 263 29.44 23.35 0.96
C LYS A 263 29.61 23.86 2.39
#